data_AF-A0A662GU35-F1
#
_entry.id   AF-A0A662GU35-F1
#
_cell.length_a   1.000
_cell.length_b   1.000
_cell.length_c   1.000
_cell.angle_alpha   90.00
_cell.angle_beta   90.00
_cell.angle_gamma   90.00
#
_symmetry.space_group_name_H-M   'P 1'
#
loop_
_entity.id
_entity.type
_entity.pdbx_description
1 polymer ?
#
loop_
_entity_poly.entity_id
_entity_poly.type
_entity_poly.pdbx_seq_one_letter_code
_entity_poly.pdbx_strand_id
1 'polypeptide(L)'
;AEEEGAKIDERVTIDIKRLIRLPGSLHGKTGMKVSKIDYHGLENFDIRKHAVVFADNPVKVDIKNPPQKILDVLLEAKKGVVKVPYYIYVYLLANGAEVRMIKSTS
;
A
#
# COMPACT_ATOMS: atom_id res chain seq x y z
N ALA A 1 -15.59 -30.34 5.47
CA ALA A 1 -14.90 -29.82 6.68
C ALA A 1 -13.78 -28.84 6.32
N GLU A 2 -12.91 -29.15 5.35
CA GLU A 2 -11.86 -28.23 4.89
C GLU A 2 -12.41 -26.98 4.15
N GLU A 3 -13.60 -27.07 3.54
CA GLU A 3 -14.25 -25.95 2.83
C GLU A 3 -14.91 -24.89 3.74
N GLU A 4 -15.12 -25.15 5.03
CA GLU A 4 -15.81 -24.20 5.95
C GLU A 4 -14.86 -23.54 6.98
N GLY A 5 -13.54 -23.69 6.81
CA GLY A 5 -12.54 -23.09 7.69
C GLY A 5 -12.12 -21.68 7.28
N ALA A 6 -11.87 -20.80 8.26
CA ALA A 6 -11.23 -19.51 8.00
C ALA A 6 -9.75 -19.70 7.69
N LYS A 7 -9.26 -19.12 6.59
CA LYS A 7 -7.83 -19.09 6.25
C LYS A 7 -7.11 -18.07 7.14
N ILE A 8 -6.62 -18.53 8.28
CA ILE A 8 -5.86 -17.72 9.25
C ILE A 8 -4.39 -18.15 9.29
N ASP A 9 -3.50 -17.23 9.68
CA ASP A 9 -2.12 -17.57 10.01
C ASP A 9 -2.07 -18.09 11.45
N GLU A 10 -2.09 -19.40 11.63
CA GLU A 10 -2.10 -20.06 12.94
C GLU A 10 -0.93 -19.61 13.85
N ARG A 11 0.24 -19.33 13.27
CA ARG A 11 1.42 -18.88 14.04
C ARG A 11 1.22 -17.51 14.68
N VAL A 12 0.29 -16.69 14.15
CA VAL A 12 -0.10 -15.42 14.77
C VAL A 12 -0.99 -15.68 15.99
N THR A 13 -1.90 -16.65 15.90
CA THR A 13 -2.93 -16.92 16.92
C THR A 13 -2.38 -17.61 18.16
N ILE A 14 -1.47 -18.58 17.99
CA ILE A 14 -0.94 -19.38 19.11
C ILE A 14 0.13 -18.64 19.93
N ASP A 15 0.70 -17.56 19.39
CA ASP A 15 1.79 -16.81 20.02
C ASP A 15 1.26 -15.77 21.02
N ILE A 16 1.38 -16.10 22.31
CA ILE A 16 0.95 -15.26 23.43
C ILE A 16 1.77 -13.98 23.64
N LYS A 17 2.95 -13.84 22.99
CA LYS A 17 3.87 -12.70 23.17
C LYS A 17 4.09 -11.92 21.87
N ARG A 18 3.15 -12.02 20.93
CA ARG A 18 3.32 -11.43 19.61
C ARG A 18 3.26 -9.91 19.64
N LEU A 19 4.18 -9.29 18.89
CA LEU A 19 4.12 -7.86 18.60
C LEU A 19 3.00 -7.57 17.59
N ILE A 20 2.05 -6.73 18.00
CA ILE A 20 0.97 -6.25 17.13
C ILE A 20 1.33 -4.87 16.58
N ARG A 21 1.04 -4.67 15.29
CA ARG A 21 1.28 -3.39 14.65
C ARG A 21 0.35 -2.33 15.26
N LEU A 22 0.92 -1.20 15.69
CA LEU A 22 0.17 -0.14 16.34
C LEU A 22 -0.88 0.46 15.36
N PRO A 23 -2.18 0.51 15.72
CA PRO A 23 -3.18 1.20 14.91
C PRO A 23 -2.83 2.68 14.71
N GLY A 24 -3.04 3.20 13.51
CA GLY A 24 -2.67 4.56 13.11
C GLY A 24 -1.21 4.73 12.69
N SER A 25 -0.34 3.74 12.92
CA SER A 25 1.05 3.78 12.44
C SER A 25 1.14 3.59 10.92
N LEU A 26 2.31 3.91 10.34
CA LEU A 26 2.61 3.63 8.93
C LEU A 26 3.18 2.23 8.75
N HIS A 27 2.67 1.50 7.76
CA HIS A 27 3.19 0.21 7.35
C HIS A 27 4.43 0.39 6.46
N GLY A 28 5.60 0.00 6.96
CA GLY A 28 6.90 0.27 6.33
C GLY A 28 7.10 -0.27 4.91
N LYS A 29 6.32 -1.25 4.45
CA LYS A 29 6.41 -1.78 3.06
C LYS A 29 5.45 -1.15 2.05
N THR A 30 4.49 -0.35 2.52
CA THR A 30 3.43 0.22 1.67
C THR A 30 3.29 1.72 1.84
N GLY A 31 3.78 2.30 2.93
CA GLY A 31 3.53 3.70 3.29
C GLY A 31 2.07 3.99 3.65
N MET A 32 1.25 2.97 3.89
CA MET A 32 -0.16 3.13 4.24
C MET A 32 -0.37 3.06 5.75
N LYS A 33 -1.42 3.71 6.22
CA LYS A 33 -1.82 3.71 7.62
C LYS A 33 -2.49 2.40 8.00
N VAL A 34 -2.11 1.87 9.15
CA VAL A 34 -2.76 0.73 9.82
C VAL A 34 -4.12 1.20 10.32
N SER A 35 -5.15 0.94 9.53
CA SER A 35 -6.49 1.46 9.77
C SER A 35 -7.32 0.46 10.58
N LYS A 36 -8.05 0.97 11.58
CA LYS A 36 -9.07 0.17 12.27
C LYS A 36 -10.29 0.08 11.38
N ILE A 37 -10.92 -1.10 11.36
CA ILE A 37 -12.17 -1.37 10.66
C ILE A 37 -13.15 -1.85 11.73
N ASP A 38 -14.36 -1.30 11.74
CA ASP A 38 -15.44 -1.79 12.58
C ASP A 38 -16.18 -2.94 11.88
N TYR A 39 -16.93 -3.73 12.66
CA TYR A 39 -17.64 -4.89 12.11
C TYR A 39 -18.64 -4.48 11.02
N HIS A 40 -19.38 -3.39 11.25
CA HIS A 40 -20.42 -2.91 10.34
C HIS A 40 -19.90 -2.19 9.09
N GLY A 41 -18.67 -1.67 9.11
CA GLY A 41 -18.06 -0.95 8.01
C GLY A 41 -17.12 -1.79 7.15
N LEU A 42 -16.93 -3.08 7.49
CA LEU A 42 -16.08 -3.98 6.71
C LEU A 42 -16.50 -4.07 5.23
N GLU A 43 -17.80 -4.19 4.97
CA GLU A 43 -18.33 -4.31 3.59
C GLU A 43 -18.11 -3.05 2.75
N ASN A 44 -18.04 -1.88 3.41
CA ASN A 44 -17.94 -0.58 2.75
C ASN A 44 -16.56 0.07 2.90
N PHE A 45 -15.55 -0.68 3.34
CA PHE A 45 -14.25 -0.13 3.67
C PHE A 45 -13.46 0.27 2.42
N ASP A 46 -13.29 1.59 2.23
CA ASP A 46 -12.50 2.15 1.14
C ASP A 46 -11.03 2.35 1.55
N ILE A 47 -10.15 1.49 1.02
CA ILE A 47 -8.71 1.54 1.31
C ILE A 47 -8.11 2.91 0.96
N ARG A 48 -8.54 3.53 -0.15
CA ARG A 48 -8.00 4.82 -0.58
C ARG A 48 -8.38 5.92 0.40
N LYS A 49 -9.62 5.92 0.91
CA LYS A 49 -10.06 6.93 1.88
C LYS A 49 -9.44 6.73 3.26
N HIS A 50 -9.31 5.49 3.71
CA HIS A 50 -8.97 5.20 5.10
C HIS A 50 -7.49 4.93 5.33
N ALA A 51 -6.79 4.27 4.40
CA ALA A 51 -5.41 3.83 4.59
C ALA A 51 -4.36 4.72 3.88
N VAL A 52 -4.73 5.46 2.85
CA VAL A 52 -3.81 6.40 2.19
C VAL A 52 -3.75 7.70 2.99
N VAL A 53 -2.54 8.12 3.37
CA VAL A 53 -2.31 9.37 4.13
C VAL A 53 -1.45 10.39 3.39
N PHE A 54 -0.78 9.96 2.33
CA PHE A 54 -0.02 10.84 1.45
C PHE A 54 -0.95 11.39 0.37
N ALA A 55 -0.71 12.64 -0.02
CA ALA A 55 -1.53 13.32 -1.03
C ALA A 55 -1.49 12.60 -2.40
N ASP A 56 -2.48 12.88 -3.22
CA ASP A 56 -2.60 12.37 -4.58
C ASP A 56 -2.07 13.36 -5.64
N ASN A 57 -1.39 14.43 -5.20
CA ASN A 57 -0.74 15.37 -6.10
C ASN A 57 0.21 14.61 -7.04
N PRO A 58 0.14 14.88 -8.35
CA PRO A 58 0.87 14.08 -9.30
C PRO A 58 2.35 14.43 -9.29
N VAL A 59 3.19 13.39 -9.31
CA VAL A 59 4.66 13.49 -9.36
C VAL A 59 5.20 12.74 -10.56
N LYS A 60 6.25 13.28 -11.20
CA LYS A 60 6.98 12.59 -12.26
C LYS A 60 8.03 11.69 -11.62
N VAL A 61 8.03 10.42 -11.99
CA VAL A 61 8.95 9.41 -11.44
C VAL A 61 9.56 8.62 -12.58
N ASP A 62 10.86 8.38 -12.51
CA ASP A 62 11.55 7.39 -13.33
C ASP A 62 11.48 6.04 -12.60
N ILE A 63 10.85 5.05 -13.24
CA ILE A 63 10.61 3.73 -12.66
C ILE A 63 11.18 2.62 -13.53
N LYS A 64 11.53 1.51 -12.91
CA LYS A 64 11.95 0.29 -13.60
C LYS A 64 11.26 -0.93 -13.00
N ASN A 65 10.64 -1.72 -13.87
CA ASN A 65 9.90 -2.94 -13.53
C ASN A 65 8.87 -2.76 -12.39
N PRO A 66 7.96 -1.76 -12.46
CA PRO A 66 6.93 -1.62 -11.45
C PRO A 66 5.92 -2.78 -11.50
N PRO A 67 5.18 -3.05 -10.41
CA PRO A 67 3.95 -3.82 -10.47
C PRO A 67 2.96 -3.18 -11.46
N GLN A 68 2.24 -4.01 -12.22
CA GLN A 68 1.26 -3.53 -13.21
C GLN A 68 0.08 -2.79 -12.58
N LYS A 69 -0.28 -3.13 -11.34
CA LYS A 69 -1.37 -2.49 -10.60
C LYS A 69 -0.95 -2.25 -9.15
N ILE A 70 -1.20 -1.05 -8.67
CA ILE A 70 -0.97 -0.66 -7.27
C ILE A 70 -2.24 0.04 -6.80
N LEU A 71 -2.93 -0.55 -5.83
CA LEU A 71 -4.27 -0.12 -5.42
C LEU A 71 -5.22 0.05 -6.63
N ASP A 72 -5.68 1.27 -6.86
CA ASP A 72 -6.58 1.72 -7.90
C ASP A 72 -5.86 2.23 -9.16
N VAL A 73 -4.53 2.26 -9.15
CA VAL A 73 -3.70 2.80 -10.24
C VAL A 73 -3.11 1.67 -11.09
N LEU A 74 -3.32 1.75 -12.40
CA LEU A 74 -2.66 0.91 -13.40
C LEU A 74 -1.39 1.58 -13.90
N LEU A 75 -0.29 0.83 -13.93
CA LEU A 75 0.99 1.26 -14.47
C LEU A 75 1.30 0.44 -15.73
N GLU A 76 1.11 1.05 -16.90
CA GLU A 76 1.34 0.39 -18.19
C GLU A 76 2.83 0.37 -18.58
N ALA A 77 3.61 1.31 -18.05
CA ALA A 77 5.03 1.42 -18.38
C ALA A 77 5.86 0.39 -17.61
N LYS A 78 6.63 -0.43 -18.33
CA LYS A 78 7.62 -1.35 -17.74
C LYS A 78 8.91 -0.64 -17.31
N LYS A 79 9.23 0.50 -17.93
CA LYS A 79 10.40 1.33 -17.61
C LYS A 79 10.19 2.75 -18.12
N GLY A 80 10.75 3.74 -17.41
CA GLY A 80 10.87 5.12 -17.86
C GLY A 80 10.09 6.11 -16.99
N VAL A 81 9.91 7.31 -17.51
CA VAL A 81 9.28 8.42 -16.79
C VAL A 81 7.76 8.34 -16.89
N VAL A 82 7.09 8.23 -15.76
CA VAL A 82 5.62 8.27 -15.66
C VAL A 82 5.16 9.30 -14.63
N LYS A 83 3.89 9.70 -14.73
CA LYS A 83 3.23 10.58 -13.77
C LYS A 83 2.31 9.73 -12.89
N VAL A 84 2.57 9.72 -11.58
CA VAL A 84 1.78 8.95 -10.60
C VAL A 84 1.35 9.83 -9.43
N PRO A 85 0.27 9.51 -8.72
CA PRO A 85 -0.04 10.16 -7.44
C PRO A 85 1.11 9.98 -6.43
N TYR A 86 1.33 10.98 -5.56
CA TYR A 86 2.45 10.93 -4.60
C TYR A 86 2.37 9.72 -3.65
N TYR A 87 1.18 9.30 -3.21
CA TYR A 87 1.04 8.07 -2.42
C TYR A 87 1.50 6.80 -3.14
N ILE A 88 1.40 6.71 -4.47
CA ILE A 88 1.92 5.60 -5.26
C ILE A 88 3.45 5.63 -5.30
N TYR A 89 4.04 6.83 -5.40
CA TYR A 89 5.49 6.97 -5.30
C TYR A 89 6.01 6.50 -3.94
N VAL A 90 5.34 6.87 -2.84
CA VAL A 90 5.72 6.38 -1.49
C VAL A 90 5.58 4.86 -1.40
N TYR A 91 4.51 4.27 -1.95
CA TYR A 91 4.36 2.82 -2.02
C TYR A 91 5.54 2.17 -2.75
N LEU A 92 5.91 2.68 -3.93
CA LEU A 92 7.01 2.13 -4.73
C LEU A 92 8.33 2.17 -3.96
N LEU A 93 8.64 3.30 -3.30
CA LEU A 93 9.81 3.41 -2.42
C LEU A 93 9.78 2.38 -1.29
N ALA A 94 8.67 2.31 -0.56
CA ALA A 94 8.51 1.44 0.60
C ALA A 94 8.55 -0.06 0.22
N ASN A 95 8.10 -0.39 -0.97
CA ASN A 95 8.07 -1.76 -1.49
C ASN A 95 9.42 -2.20 -2.09
N GLY A 96 10.43 -1.32 -2.10
CA GLY A 96 11.77 -1.62 -2.60
C GLY A 96 11.89 -1.56 -4.13
N ALA A 97 10.98 -0.85 -4.81
CA ALA A 97 11.08 -0.65 -6.25
C ALA A 97 12.23 0.31 -6.60
N GLU A 98 12.83 0.12 -7.78
CA GLU A 98 13.81 1.04 -8.33
C GLU A 98 13.07 2.26 -8.92
N VAL A 99 12.91 3.31 -8.10
CA VAL A 99 12.17 4.52 -8.44
C VAL A 99 12.91 5.80 -8.03
N ARG A 100 12.84 6.84 -8.86
CA ARG A 100 13.40 8.17 -8.56
C ARG A 100 12.41 9.27 -8.94
N MET A 101 12.19 10.23 -8.05
CA MET A 101 11.38 11.41 -8.37
C MET A 101 12.19 12.39 -9.22
N ILE A 102 11.58 12.90 -10.29
CA ILE A 102 12.16 13.90 -11.17
C ILE A 102 11.58 15.26 -10.80
N LYS A 103 12.44 16.22 -10.49
CA LYS A 103 12.00 17.60 -10.26
C LYS A 103 11.45 18.16 -11.58
N SER A 104 10.25 18.72 -11.54
CA SER A 104 9.83 19.58 -12.64
C SER A 104 10.69 20.85 -12.54
N THR A 105 11.65 21.00 -13.43
CA THR A 105 12.31 22.29 -13.63
C THR A 105 11.22 23.25 -14.08
N SER A 106 10.90 24.22 -13.24
CA SER A 106 10.16 25.42 -13.65
C SER A 106 11.01 26.24 -14.61
#